data_AF-A0A1E7EL24-F1
#
_entry.id   AF-A0A1E7EL24-F1
#
_cell.length_a   1.000
_cell.length_b   1.000
_cell.length_c   1.000
_cell.angle_alpha   90.00
_cell.angle_beta   90.00
_cell.angle_gamma   90.00
#
_symmetry.space_group_name_H-M   'P 1'
#
loop_
_entity.id
_entity.type
_entity.pdbx_description
1 polymer ?
#
loop_
_entity_poly.entity_id
_entity_poly.type
_entity_poly.pdbx_seq_one_letter_code
_entity_poly.pdbx_strand_id
1 'polypeptide(L)'
;MNSNRKRLSIEDGSIASRTRRQKKSTIASFWNLLLPVPVIIETISWLDQESLMNLCLVSKKLNGIIAGNEPGNENRIIPVFEVIGRTSLETLFENLRGYFKNKKTKNKLIIAEDIQMNGITSLDFSTSFSPGTINSLTSALFIMLPNLRQVDMSNTNISATGILSDLSRYCPSLEKLTMHNSTGFYISAYDMIFSKKLKEIYIDNSYFHGDNQDSDLNDHQDTFMFHYCCDALERVSIRNMRFMSYLGFDDEQQFAFSQNVSIKFIRNAPQTLRWFRSDLTQENMEMLRMERPGIELLN
;
A
#
# COMPACT_ATOMS: atom_id res chain seq x y z
N MET A 1 -22.21 58.52 -6.56
CA MET A 1 -20.85 59.07 -6.35
C MET A 1 -19.87 58.22 -7.15
N ASN A 2 -19.41 58.75 -8.28
CA ASN A 2 -18.49 58.11 -9.22
C ASN A 2 -17.05 58.21 -8.71
N SER A 3 -16.37 57.07 -8.54
CA SER A 3 -14.93 57.02 -8.27
C SER A 3 -14.19 56.43 -9.46
N ASN A 4 -13.72 57.33 -10.33
CA ASN A 4 -12.80 57.07 -11.43
C ASN A 4 -11.45 56.52 -10.91
N ARG A 5 -11.11 55.28 -11.26
CA ARG A 5 -9.73 54.77 -11.13
C ARG A 5 -9.04 54.78 -12.50
N LYS A 6 -8.13 55.73 -12.66
CA LYS A 6 -7.17 55.83 -13.78
C LYS A 6 -6.30 54.59 -13.85
N ARG A 7 -6.23 53.97 -15.04
CA ARG A 7 -5.19 53.00 -15.42
C ARG A 7 -3.91 53.77 -15.73
N LEU A 8 -2.82 53.41 -15.05
CA LEU A 8 -1.45 53.77 -15.41
C LEU A 8 -0.89 52.66 -16.30
N SER A 9 -0.60 53.02 -17.55
CA SER A 9 0.19 52.23 -18.50
C SER A 9 1.66 52.32 -18.09
N ILE A 10 2.24 51.19 -17.66
CA ILE A 10 3.67 51.04 -17.46
C ILE A 10 4.22 50.37 -18.73
N GLU A 11 4.99 51.15 -19.48
CA GLU A 11 5.79 50.72 -20.63
C GLU A 11 7.02 49.92 -20.17
N ASP A 12 7.31 48.90 -21.00
CA ASP A 12 8.61 48.37 -21.37
C ASP A 12 9.74 48.29 -20.33
N GLY A 13 9.78 47.13 -19.66
CA GLY A 13 10.98 46.55 -19.10
C GLY A 13 11.29 45.21 -19.77
N SER A 14 11.86 45.25 -20.98
CA SER A 14 12.45 44.10 -21.69
C SER A 14 13.62 43.53 -20.87
N ILE A 15 13.31 42.61 -19.94
CA ILE A 15 14.32 41.86 -19.19
C ILE A 15 14.69 40.62 -20.00
N ALA A 16 15.86 40.72 -20.64
CA ALA A 16 16.58 39.65 -21.30
C ALA A 16 16.67 38.38 -20.43
N SER A 17 15.79 37.42 -20.72
CA SER A 17 15.76 36.12 -20.05
C SER A 17 15.78 35.00 -21.09
N ARG A 18 16.75 35.04 -22.01
CA ARG A 18 17.00 33.96 -22.98
C ARG A 18 18.48 33.81 -23.32
N THR A 19 19.19 32.96 -22.57
CA THR A 19 20.40 32.28 -23.09
C THR A 19 20.86 31.05 -22.29
N ARG A 20 20.10 30.55 -21.32
CA ARG A 20 20.50 29.37 -20.51
C ARG A 20 19.85 28.04 -20.96
N ARG A 21 19.40 27.92 -22.21
CA ARG A 21 18.82 26.67 -22.74
C ARG A 21 19.50 26.09 -23.99
N GLN A 22 20.42 26.79 -24.64
CA GLN A 22 21.02 26.28 -25.89
C GLN A 22 22.30 25.45 -25.72
N LYS A 23 23.07 25.58 -24.63
CA LYS A 23 24.29 24.77 -24.45
C LYS A 23 24.07 23.32 -24.00
N LYS A 24 22.86 22.95 -23.54
CA LYS A 24 22.54 21.53 -23.27
C LYS A 24 22.08 20.75 -24.51
N SER A 25 21.75 21.44 -25.60
CA SER A 25 21.30 20.78 -26.84
C SER A 25 22.46 20.21 -27.66
N THR A 26 23.66 20.77 -27.55
CA THR A 26 24.81 20.38 -28.38
C THR A 26 25.50 19.10 -27.90
N ILE A 27 25.41 18.79 -26.59
CA ILE A 27 25.91 17.52 -26.04
C ILE A 27 24.94 16.38 -26.36
N ALA A 28 23.63 16.64 -26.39
CA ALA A 28 22.64 15.64 -26.80
C ALA A 28 22.75 15.29 -28.30
N SER A 29 23.18 16.23 -29.16
CA SER A 29 23.47 15.96 -30.57
C SER A 29 24.79 15.21 -30.82
N PHE A 30 25.65 15.05 -29.80
CA PHE A 30 26.87 14.25 -29.92
C PHE A 30 26.59 12.74 -29.94
N TRP A 31 25.37 12.33 -29.56
CA TRP A 31 24.85 10.97 -29.73
C TRP A 31 24.09 10.79 -31.06
N ASN A 32 24.44 11.57 -32.08
CA ASN A 32 24.36 11.07 -33.46
C ASN A 32 25.34 9.89 -33.54
N LEU A 33 24.80 8.73 -33.16
CA LEU A 33 25.48 7.47 -32.96
C LEU A 33 26.72 7.34 -33.86
N LEU A 34 27.88 7.20 -33.22
CA LEU A 34 29.13 6.82 -33.89
C LEU A 34 28.96 5.51 -34.72
N LEU A 35 27.91 4.75 -34.45
CA LEU A 35 27.58 3.49 -35.10
C LEU A 35 26.27 3.59 -35.89
N PRO A 36 26.21 3.08 -37.13
CA PRO A 36 24.97 2.89 -37.87
C PRO A 36 23.94 2.05 -37.09
N VAL A 37 22.64 2.30 -37.29
CA VAL A 37 21.55 1.57 -36.63
C VAL A 37 21.69 0.03 -36.74
N PRO A 38 22.06 -0.56 -37.90
CA PRO A 38 22.25 -2.01 -37.99
C PRO A 38 23.33 -2.55 -37.05
N VAL A 39 24.42 -1.82 -36.86
CA VAL A 39 25.52 -2.23 -35.95
C VAL A 39 25.06 -2.18 -34.50
N ILE A 40 24.19 -1.22 -34.16
CA ILE A 40 23.60 -1.13 -32.82
C ILE A 40 22.63 -2.29 -32.58
N ILE A 41 21.79 -2.62 -33.57
CA ILE A 41 20.88 -3.77 -33.50
C ILE A 41 21.67 -5.06 -33.30
N GLU A 42 22.72 -5.28 -34.09
CA GLU A 42 23.64 -6.40 -33.96
C GLU A 42 24.26 -6.45 -32.55
N THR A 43 24.75 -5.31 -32.03
CA THR A 43 25.36 -5.26 -30.70
C THR A 43 24.35 -5.60 -29.59
N ILE A 44 23.14 -5.06 -29.71
CA ILE A 44 22.03 -5.28 -28.77
C ILE A 44 21.54 -6.73 -28.83
N SER A 45 21.62 -7.41 -29.97
CA SER A 45 21.20 -8.81 -30.07
C SER A 45 22.07 -9.78 -29.27
N TRP A 46 23.24 -9.36 -28.81
CA TRP A 46 24.09 -10.15 -27.90
C TRP A 46 23.80 -9.90 -26.41
N LEU A 47 22.94 -8.92 -26.07
CA LEU A 47 22.60 -8.61 -24.69
C LEU A 47 21.50 -9.53 -24.15
N ASP A 48 21.56 -9.86 -22.86
CA ASP A 48 20.47 -10.53 -22.14
C ASP A 48 19.31 -9.57 -21.82
N GLN A 49 18.18 -10.11 -21.34
CA GLN A 49 16.97 -9.32 -21.08
C GLN A 49 17.18 -8.24 -20.00
N GLU A 50 18.01 -8.52 -18.98
CA GLU A 50 18.31 -7.56 -17.92
C GLU A 50 19.14 -6.38 -18.47
N SER A 51 20.17 -6.68 -19.25
CA SER A 51 21.00 -5.69 -19.92
C SER A 51 20.19 -4.83 -20.89
N LEU A 52 19.27 -5.45 -21.65
CA LEU A 52 18.34 -4.73 -22.54
C LEU A 52 17.43 -3.76 -21.76
N MET A 53 16.83 -4.22 -20.66
CA MET A 53 15.99 -3.38 -19.81
C MET A 53 16.77 -2.19 -19.25
N ASN A 54 17.96 -2.42 -18.71
CA ASN A 54 18.84 -1.37 -18.20
C ASN A 54 19.22 -0.37 -19.30
N LEU A 55 19.49 -0.86 -20.53
CA LEU A 55 19.80 -0.02 -21.69
C LEU A 55 18.63 0.91 -22.07
N CYS A 56 17.39 0.41 -21.97
CA CYS A 56 16.18 1.20 -22.22
C CYS A 56 15.96 2.31 -21.18
N LEU A 57 16.38 2.10 -19.92
CA LEU A 57 16.27 3.12 -18.86
C LEU A 57 17.24 4.29 -19.06
N VAL A 58 18.44 4.02 -19.58
CA VAL A 58 19.49 5.05 -19.71
C VAL A 58 19.41 5.85 -21.02
N SER A 59 18.70 5.36 -22.04
CA SER A 59 18.63 6.03 -23.35
C SER A 59 17.27 5.90 -24.03
N LYS A 60 16.56 7.02 -24.17
CA LYS A 60 15.30 7.10 -24.92
C LYS A 60 15.42 6.63 -26.37
N LYS A 61 16.58 6.84 -26.99
CA LYS A 61 16.84 6.44 -28.38
C LYS A 61 17.03 4.93 -28.50
N LEU A 62 17.80 4.33 -27.59
CA LEU A 62 17.95 2.87 -27.54
C LEU A 62 16.63 2.21 -27.16
N ASN A 63 15.85 2.81 -26.26
CA ASN A 63 14.48 2.37 -26.01
C ASN A 63 13.63 2.42 -27.30
N GLY A 64 13.73 3.47 -28.10
CA GLY A 64 13.04 3.53 -29.40
C GLY A 64 13.46 2.43 -30.38
N ILE A 65 14.74 2.03 -30.39
CA ILE A 65 15.25 0.94 -31.24
C ILE A 65 14.84 -0.44 -30.70
N ILE A 66 14.92 -0.64 -29.39
CA ILE A 66 14.63 -1.91 -28.71
C ILE A 66 13.12 -2.19 -28.66
N ALA A 67 12.31 -1.18 -28.30
CA ALA A 67 10.86 -1.29 -28.19
C ALA A 67 10.15 -1.00 -29.53
N GLY A 68 10.84 -0.38 -30.49
CA GLY A 68 10.31 -0.12 -31.82
C GLY A 68 10.27 -1.37 -32.71
N ASN A 69 9.52 -1.30 -33.81
CA ASN A 69 9.50 -2.34 -34.84
C ASN A 69 10.66 -2.18 -35.85
N GLU A 70 11.86 -1.83 -35.38
CA GLU A 70 13.01 -1.66 -36.26
C GLU A 70 13.36 -3.00 -36.95
N PRO A 71 13.52 -3.02 -38.29
CA PRO A 71 13.85 -4.25 -39.02
C PRO A 71 15.18 -4.83 -38.57
N GLY A 72 15.22 -6.17 -38.35
CA GLY A 72 16.43 -6.90 -37.96
C GLY A 72 16.67 -6.98 -36.46
N ASN A 73 15.87 -6.30 -35.62
CA ASN A 73 15.93 -6.50 -34.18
C ASN A 73 15.15 -7.74 -33.74
N GLU A 74 15.83 -8.88 -33.71
CA GLU A 74 15.29 -10.16 -33.24
C GLU A 74 15.24 -10.23 -31.71
N ASN A 75 16.09 -9.46 -31.02
CA ASN A 75 16.23 -9.51 -29.57
C ASN A 75 15.39 -8.40 -28.92
N ARG A 76 14.07 -8.58 -29.00
CA ARG A 76 13.11 -7.68 -28.36
C ARG A 76 13.15 -7.89 -26.85
N ILE A 77 12.99 -6.79 -26.09
CA ILE A 77 12.55 -6.96 -24.69
C ILE A 77 11.24 -7.73 -24.78
N ILE A 78 11.19 -8.86 -24.09
CA ILE A 78 9.94 -9.58 -23.89
C ILE A 78 9.40 -8.99 -22.59
N PRO A 79 8.53 -7.96 -22.64
CA PRO A 79 7.96 -7.43 -21.41
C PRO A 79 7.21 -8.57 -20.74
N VAL A 80 7.72 -9.02 -19.60
CA VAL A 80 6.95 -9.90 -18.72
C VAL A 80 5.78 -9.09 -18.19
N PHE A 81 6.02 -7.81 -17.88
CA PHE A 81 5.05 -6.76 -17.58
C PHE A 81 5.53 -5.40 -18.08
N GLU A 82 4.65 -4.64 -18.74
CA GLU A 82 4.89 -3.22 -19.04
C GLU A 82 3.87 -2.37 -18.27
N VAL A 83 4.36 -1.53 -17.35
CA VAL A 83 3.56 -0.52 -16.66
C VAL A 83 3.79 0.82 -17.36
N ILE A 84 3.01 1.09 -18.41
CA ILE A 84 3.09 2.36 -19.15
C ILE A 84 2.56 3.45 -18.20
N GLY A 85 3.28 4.55 -18.01
CA GLY A 85 3.07 5.58 -16.95
C GLY A 85 1.73 6.34 -16.87
N ARG A 86 0.64 5.77 -17.40
CA ARG A 86 -0.75 6.17 -17.20
C ARG A 86 -1.71 4.99 -16.93
N THR A 87 -1.24 3.75 -16.98
CA THR A 87 -2.07 2.61 -16.55
C THR A 87 -2.42 2.78 -15.09
N SER A 88 -3.72 2.80 -14.79
CA SER A 88 -4.18 2.75 -13.40
C SER A 88 -3.62 1.50 -12.74
N LEU A 89 -3.44 1.56 -11.42
CA LEU A 89 -3.10 0.38 -10.61
C LEU A 89 -4.04 -0.79 -10.98
N GLU A 90 -5.33 -0.50 -11.15
CA GLU A 90 -6.36 -1.45 -11.61
C GLU A 90 -5.99 -2.15 -12.93
N THR A 91 -5.44 -1.42 -13.91
CA THR A 91 -5.01 -2.02 -15.19
C THR A 91 -3.84 -2.97 -14.98
N LEU A 92 -2.89 -2.60 -14.11
CA LEU A 92 -1.79 -3.49 -13.71
C LEU A 92 -2.35 -4.75 -13.02
N PHE A 93 -3.31 -4.59 -12.11
CA PHE A 93 -3.98 -5.70 -11.44
C PHE A 93 -4.73 -6.61 -12.41
N GLU A 94 -5.50 -6.06 -13.34
CA GLU A 94 -6.23 -6.85 -14.34
C GLU A 94 -5.28 -7.58 -15.29
N ASN A 95 -4.16 -6.95 -15.66
CA ASN A 95 -3.11 -7.63 -16.39
C ASN A 95 -2.56 -8.79 -15.55
N LEU A 96 -2.01 -8.53 -14.35
CA LEU A 96 -1.51 -9.56 -13.42
C LEU A 96 -2.50 -10.71 -13.25
N ARG A 97 -3.76 -10.38 -13.03
CA ARG A 97 -4.86 -11.34 -12.93
C ARG A 97 -5.00 -12.21 -14.18
N GLY A 98 -4.96 -11.62 -15.36
CA GLY A 98 -4.95 -12.33 -16.64
C GLY A 98 -3.78 -13.32 -16.74
N TYR A 99 -2.58 -12.89 -16.33
CA TYR A 99 -1.39 -13.75 -16.34
C TYR A 99 -1.44 -14.86 -15.29
N PHE A 100 -2.00 -14.63 -14.09
CA PHE A 100 -2.18 -15.67 -13.06
C PHE A 100 -3.21 -16.73 -13.44
N LYS A 101 -4.26 -16.36 -14.19
CA LYS A 101 -5.27 -17.31 -14.70
C LYS A 101 -4.71 -18.25 -15.76
N ASN A 102 -3.69 -17.83 -16.51
CA ASN A 102 -3.08 -18.66 -17.54
C ASN A 102 -1.94 -19.53 -16.95
N LYS A 103 -2.12 -20.86 -16.99
CA LYS A 103 -1.19 -21.84 -16.41
C LYS A 103 0.25 -21.73 -16.96
N LYS A 104 0.41 -21.35 -18.23
CA LYS A 104 1.73 -21.18 -18.89
C LYS A 104 2.45 -19.94 -18.38
N THR A 105 1.71 -18.85 -18.13
CA THR A 105 2.28 -17.59 -17.63
C THR A 105 2.39 -17.56 -16.11
N LYS A 106 1.57 -18.32 -15.38
CA LYS A 106 1.68 -18.49 -13.93
C LYS A 106 3.08 -18.97 -13.52
N ASN A 107 3.63 -19.96 -14.23
CA ASN A 107 5.00 -20.45 -13.96
C ASN A 107 6.08 -19.40 -14.27
N LYS A 108 5.80 -18.44 -15.17
CA LYS A 108 6.69 -17.30 -15.44
C LYS A 108 6.55 -16.20 -14.39
N LEU A 109 5.41 -16.08 -13.73
CA LEU A 109 5.20 -15.18 -12.60
C LEU A 109 5.85 -15.69 -11.31
N ILE A 110 6.13 -16.99 -11.17
CA ILE A 110 6.97 -17.51 -10.07
C ILE A 110 8.40 -16.93 -10.17
N ILE A 111 8.88 -16.63 -11.38
CA ILE A 111 10.14 -15.91 -11.61
C ILE A 111 10.04 -14.44 -11.15
N ALA A 112 8.82 -13.91 -10.97
CA ALA A 112 8.63 -12.56 -10.43
C ALA A 112 8.88 -12.47 -8.90
N GLU A 113 9.17 -13.57 -8.21
CA GLU A 113 9.72 -13.51 -6.84
C GLU A 113 11.06 -12.74 -6.80
N ASP A 114 11.79 -12.71 -7.93
CA ASP A 114 13.01 -11.91 -8.09
C ASP A 114 12.72 -10.43 -8.41
N ILE A 115 11.47 -10.09 -8.77
CA ILE A 115 11.08 -8.73 -9.11
C ILE A 115 10.65 -7.99 -7.83
N GLN A 116 11.59 -7.24 -7.27
CA GLN A 116 11.34 -6.36 -6.13
C GLN A 116 11.17 -4.90 -6.58
N MET A 117 10.00 -4.33 -6.29
CA MET A 117 9.67 -2.93 -6.50
C MET A 117 10.00 -2.10 -5.26
N ASN A 118 11.29 -2.08 -4.90
CA ASN A 118 11.80 -1.49 -3.65
C ASN A 118 11.48 -0.01 -3.43
N GLY A 119 11.13 0.73 -4.49
CA GLY A 119 10.77 2.15 -4.42
C GLY A 119 9.32 2.43 -4.01
N ILE A 120 8.45 1.40 -3.95
CA ILE A 120 7.05 1.57 -3.59
C ILE A 120 6.89 1.32 -2.09
N THR A 121 6.44 2.35 -1.36
CA THR A 121 6.30 2.30 0.10
C THR A 121 4.86 2.44 0.59
N SER A 122 3.91 2.70 -0.31
CA SER A 122 2.49 2.84 0.03
C SER A 122 1.61 2.18 -1.04
N LEU A 123 0.53 1.53 -0.61
CA LEU A 123 -0.42 0.85 -1.47
C LEU A 123 -1.85 1.11 -1.00
N ASP A 124 -2.75 1.37 -1.94
CA ASP A 124 -4.15 1.70 -1.67
C ASP A 124 -5.07 0.78 -2.48
N PHE A 125 -5.87 -0.01 -1.77
CA PHE A 125 -6.87 -0.94 -2.29
C PHE A 125 -8.31 -0.42 -2.14
N SER A 126 -8.51 0.76 -1.54
CA SER A 126 -9.82 1.24 -1.06
C SER A 126 -10.89 1.39 -2.14
N THR A 127 -10.48 1.56 -3.39
CA THR A 127 -11.37 1.80 -4.55
C THR A 127 -11.54 0.60 -5.49
N SER A 128 -10.70 -0.42 -5.35
CA SER A 128 -10.25 -1.15 -6.55
C SER A 128 -10.82 -2.56 -6.71
N PHE A 129 -11.56 -3.10 -5.74
CA PHE A 129 -11.90 -4.54 -5.77
C PHE A 129 -13.31 -4.89 -5.36
N SER A 130 -13.94 -5.76 -6.16
CA SER A 130 -15.09 -6.51 -5.68
C SER A 130 -14.63 -7.49 -4.57
N PRO A 131 -15.45 -7.70 -3.52
CA PRO A 131 -15.08 -8.47 -2.32
C PRO A 131 -14.54 -9.90 -2.54
N GLY A 132 -14.67 -10.50 -3.74
CA GLY A 132 -14.24 -11.87 -4.01
C GLY A 132 -12.91 -12.04 -4.77
N THR A 133 -12.22 -10.96 -5.12
CA THR A 133 -11.12 -11.00 -6.11
C THR A 133 -9.71 -11.05 -5.52
N ILE A 134 -9.54 -10.68 -4.25
CA ILE A 134 -8.27 -10.12 -3.77
C ILE A 134 -7.21 -11.21 -3.47
N ASN A 135 -7.58 -12.46 -3.17
CA ASN A 135 -6.68 -13.38 -2.46
C ASN A 135 -5.37 -13.72 -3.19
N SER A 136 -5.41 -14.27 -4.41
CA SER A 136 -4.19 -14.83 -5.01
C SER A 136 -3.24 -13.78 -5.58
N LEU A 137 -3.76 -12.62 -5.96
CA LEU A 137 -2.98 -11.56 -6.57
C LEU A 137 -2.25 -10.70 -5.53
N THR A 138 -2.84 -10.60 -4.34
CA THR A 138 -2.37 -9.69 -3.29
C THR A 138 -1.13 -10.22 -2.58
N SER A 139 -1.05 -11.54 -2.37
CA SER A 139 0.16 -12.18 -1.83
C SER A 139 1.38 -11.95 -2.72
N ALA A 140 1.21 -12.14 -4.04
CA ALA A 140 2.29 -11.90 -5.01
C ALA A 140 2.77 -10.44 -4.99
N LEU A 141 1.85 -9.49 -4.84
CA LEU A 141 2.20 -8.09 -4.74
C LEU A 141 3.00 -7.77 -3.48
N PHE A 142 2.65 -8.35 -2.33
CA PHE A 142 3.44 -8.13 -1.11
C PHE A 142 4.85 -8.70 -1.22
N ILE A 143 5.03 -9.84 -1.91
CA ILE A 143 6.35 -10.38 -2.23
C ILE A 143 7.15 -9.37 -3.09
N MET A 144 6.50 -8.77 -4.09
CA MET A 144 7.14 -7.76 -4.95
C MET A 144 7.36 -6.41 -4.24
N LEU A 145 6.74 -6.16 -3.08
CA LEU A 145 6.74 -4.88 -2.37
C LEU A 145 7.34 -5.00 -0.95
N PRO A 146 8.56 -5.51 -0.76
CA PRO A 146 9.09 -5.81 0.57
C PRO A 146 9.28 -4.57 1.46
N ASN A 147 9.39 -3.38 0.85
CA ASN A 147 9.57 -2.10 1.54
C ASN A 147 8.25 -1.34 1.80
N LEU A 148 7.11 -2.02 1.67
CA LEU A 148 5.81 -1.41 1.91
C LEU A 148 5.68 -0.99 3.38
N ARG A 149 5.29 0.27 3.59
CA ARG A 149 5.15 0.89 4.91
C ARG A 149 3.71 1.26 5.23
N GLN A 150 2.90 1.54 4.22
CA GLN A 150 1.52 1.98 4.41
C GLN A 150 0.60 1.20 3.49
N VAL A 151 -0.47 0.67 4.04
CA VAL A 151 -1.50 -0.04 3.28
C VAL A 151 -2.87 0.47 3.68
N ASP A 152 -3.66 0.82 2.67
CA ASP A 152 -5.10 1.05 2.80
C ASP A 152 -5.86 -0.09 2.12
N MET A 153 -6.71 -0.75 2.88
CA MET A 153 -7.58 -1.88 2.53
C MET A 153 -9.02 -1.59 2.99
N SER A 154 -9.41 -0.32 3.02
CA SER A 154 -10.80 0.06 3.33
C SER A 154 -11.78 -0.52 2.31
N ASN A 155 -13.02 -0.79 2.72
CA ASN A 155 -14.07 -1.38 1.90
C ASN A 155 -13.74 -2.79 1.35
N THR A 156 -12.84 -3.52 2.01
CA THR A 156 -12.47 -4.89 1.59
C THR A 156 -13.02 -5.93 2.56
N ASN A 157 -13.40 -7.08 2.02
CA ASN A 157 -13.72 -8.25 2.83
C ASN A 157 -12.49 -9.16 2.93
N ILE A 158 -11.94 -9.31 4.13
CA ILE A 158 -10.69 -10.04 4.38
C ILE A 158 -10.95 -11.43 5.01
N SER A 159 -12.21 -11.77 5.30
CA SER A 159 -12.61 -12.87 6.20
C SER A 159 -12.22 -14.31 5.80
N ALA A 160 -11.58 -14.52 4.65
CA ALA A 160 -11.32 -15.85 4.09
C ALA A 160 -9.91 -16.04 3.52
N THR A 161 -8.98 -15.11 3.77
CA THR A 161 -8.00 -14.83 2.72
C THR A 161 -6.53 -14.97 3.12
N GLY A 162 -6.19 -15.03 4.42
CA GLY A 162 -4.78 -15.02 4.87
C GLY A 162 -3.99 -13.78 4.41
N ILE A 163 -4.66 -12.78 3.81
CA ILE A 163 -4.03 -11.60 3.19
C ILE A 163 -3.22 -10.82 4.22
N LEU A 164 -3.74 -10.66 5.44
CA LEU A 164 -3.03 -9.97 6.51
C LEU A 164 -1.80 -10.76 6.97
N SER A 165 -1.87 -12.09 6.98
CA SER A 165 -0.73 -12.97 7.27
C SER A 165 0.37 -12.79 6.23
N ASP A 166 -0.01 -12.78 4.94
CA ASP A 166 0.93 -12.55 3.85
C ASP A 166 1.49 -11.14 3.86
N LEU A 167 0.65 -10.11 4.05
CA LEU A 167 1.08 -8.72 4.20
C LEU A 167 2.11 -8.61 5.32
N SER A 168 1.78 -9.13 6.49
CA SER A 168 2.63 -9.08 7.65
C SER A 168 3.95 -9.81 7.45
N ARG A 169 3.93 -10.96 6.76
CA ARG A 169 5.10 -11.80 6.51
C ARG A 169 6.05 -11.19 5.47
N TYR A 170 5.50 -10.67 4.37
CA TYR A 170 6.29 -10.20 3.24
C TYR A 170 6.62 -8.70 3.31
N CYS A 171 5.90 -7.92 4.12
CA CYS A 171 6.14 -6.49 4.33
C CYS A 171 6.55 -6.20 5.78
N PRO A 172 7.73 -6.66 6.25
CA PRO A 172 8.17 -6.48 7.65
C PRO A 172 8.41 -5.02 8.06
N SER A 173 8.39 -4.10 7.09
CA SER A 173 8.52 -2.65 7.31
C SER A 173 7.17 -1.92 7.37
N LEU A 174 6.05 -2.65 7.45
CA LEU A 174 4.73 -2.05 7.56
C LEU A 174 4.61 -1.22 8.85
N GLU A 175 4.30 0.07 8.69
CA GLU A 175 4.15 1.06 9.76
C GLU A 175 2.69 1.50 9.95
N LYS A 176 1.85 1.41 8.91
CA LYS A 176 0.46 1.87 8.94
C LYS A 176 -0.47 0.95 8.18
N LEU A 177 -1.59 0.59 8.81
CA LEU A 177 -2.69 -0.17 8.21
C LEU A 177 -4.01 0.60 8.36
N THR A 178 -4.74 0.75 7.26
CA THR A 178 -6.07 1.38 7.21
C THR A 178 -7.06 0.38 6.60
N MET A 179 -8.19 0.14 7.27
CA MET A 179 -9.22 -0.84 6.91
C MET A 179 -10.60 -0.39 7.38
N HIS A 180 -11.06 0.76 6.90
CA HIS A 180 -12.39 1.25 7.22
C HIS A 180 -13.47 0.46 6.49
N ASN A 181 -14.63 0.25 7.14
CA ASN A 181 -15.76 -0.44 6.50
C ASN A 181 -15.36 -1.83 5.95
N SER A 182 -14.56 -2.56 6.72
CA SER A 182 -14.03 -3.87 6.36
C SER A 182 -14.55 -4.95 7.29
N THR A 183 -14.49 -6.20 6.83
CA THR A 183 -14.89 -7.38 7.59
C THR A 183 -13.74 -8.38 7.62
N GLY A 184 -13.72 -9.28 8.60
CA GLY A 184 -12.75 -10.38 8.60
C GLY A 184 -11.49 -10.15 9.41
N PHE A 185 -11.45 -9.15 10.28
CA PHE A 185 -10.27 -8.88 11.10
C PHE A 185 -10.40 -9.60 12.45
N TYR A 186 -9.44 -10.46 12.80
CA TYR A 186 -9.40 -11.05 14.15
C TYR A 186 -9.00 -10.00 15.18
N ILE A 187 -9.76 -9.87 16.26
CA ILE A 187 -9.52 -8.88 17.32
C ILE A 187 -8.12 -8.97 17.92
N SER A 188 -7.60 -10.19 18.07
CA SER A 188 -6.23 -10.43 18.53
C SER A 188 -5.15 -9.92 17.57
N ALA A 189 -5.51 -9.71 16.30
CA ALA A 189 -4.64 -9.47 15.17
C ALA A 189 -3.57 -10.56 14.97
N TYR A 190 -3.94 -11.82 15.18
CA TYR A 190 -3.06 -12.98 14.98
C TYR A 190 -2.38 -12.98 13.60
N ASP A 191 -3.11 -12.62 12.56
CA ASP A 191 -2.57 -12.54 11.20
C ASP A 191 -1.46 -11.48 11.05
N MET A 192 -1.33 -10.53 11.98
CA MET A 192 -0.35 -9.46 11.93
C MET A 192 0.89 -9.71 12.81
N ILE A 193 1.11 -10.95 13.25
CA ILE A 193 2.19 -11.31 14.20
C ILE A 193 3.61 -10.93 13.74
N PHE A 194 3.86 -10.86 12.43
CA PHE A 194 5.17 -10.48 11.88
C PHE A 194 5.36 -8.96 11.73
N SER A 195 4.32 -8.15 11.93
CA SER A 195 4.32 -6.69 11.72
C SER A 195 4.83 -5.95 12.95
N LYS A 196 6.08 -6.23 13.36
CA LYS A 196 6.67 -5.68 14.59
C LYS A 196 6.95 -4.17 14.58
N LYS A 197 6.82 -3.52 13.42
CA LYS A 197 7.01 -2.08 13.23
C LYS A 197 5.69 -1.32 13.02
N LEU A 198 4.55 -1.98 13.18
CA LEU A 198 3.25 -1.37 12.98
C LEU A 198 3.02 -0.32 14.07
N LYS A 199 2.86 0.94 13.64
CA LYS A 199 2.67 2.11 14.51
C LYS A 199 1.23 2.60 14.49
N GLU A 200 0.55 2.47 13.36
CA GLU A 200 -0.79 3.03 13.18
C GLU A 200 -1.78 1.99 12.63
N ILE A 201 -2.93 1.89 13.29
CA ILE A 201 -4.06 1.05 12.87
C ILE A 201 -5.34 1.90 12.83
N TYR A 202 -6.05 1.90 11.70
CA TYR A 202 -7.33 2.58 11.54
C TYR A 202 -8.37 1.61 10.96
N ILE A 203 -9.32 1.15 11.77
CA ILE A 203 -10.29 0.10 11.41
C ILE A 203 -11.70 0.52 11.88
N ASP A 204 -12.09 1.76 11.54
CA ASP A 204 -13.43 2.27 11.89
C ASP A 204 -14.54 1.66 11.02
N ASN A 205 -15.74 1.52 11.59
CA ASN A 205 -16.95 1.00 10.97
C ASN A 205 -16.80 -0.45 10.46
N SER A 206 -16.01 -1.25 11.16
CA SER A 206 -15.60 -2.57 10.70
C SER A 206 -16.06 -3.68 11.64
N TYR A 207 -16.07 -4.91 11.11
CA TYR A 207 -16.48 -6.11 11.83
C TYR A 207 -15.27 -6.95 12.20
N PHE A 208 -15.22 -7.32 13.48
CA PHE A 208 -14.15 -8.10 14.07
C PHE A 208 -14.64 -9.50 14.44
N HIS A 209 -13.76 -10.46 14.22
CA HIS A 209 -13.89 -11.80 14.75
C HIS A 209 -13.21 -11.87 16.11
N GLY A 210 -13.91 -12.36 17.12
CA GLY A 210 -13.37 -12.50 18.46
C GLY A 210 -14.21 -13.47 19.29
N ASP A 211 -13.63 -13.90 20.40
CA ASP A 211 -14.30 -14.77 21.35
C ASP A 211 -14.79 -13.94 22.54
N ASN A 212 -15.83 -14.40 23.24
CA ASN A 212 -16.38 -13.70 24.40
C ASN A 212 -15.34 -13.49 25.52
N GLN A 213 -14.31 -14.33 25.57
CA GLN A 213 -13.21 -14.27 26.53
C GLN A 213 -12.38 -12.98 26.41
N ASP A 214 -12.35 -12.35 25.22
CA ASP A 214 -11.61 -11.10 25.00
C ASP A 214 -12.20 -9.92 25.80
N SER A 215 -13.43 -10.06 26.30
CA SER A 215 -14.15 -9.02 27.05
C SER A 215 -14.05 -9.12 28.57
N ASP A 216 -13.49 -10.21 29.11
CA ASP A 216 -13.25 -10.34 30.55
C ASP A 216 -12.04 -9.49 30.95
N LEU A 217 -12.25 -8.55 31.86
CA LEU A 217 -11.21 -7.65 32.37
C LEU A 217 -10.23 -8.34 33.32
N ASN A 218 -10.66 -9.43 33.97
CA ASN A 218 -9.89 -10.08 35.03
C ASN A 218 -9.19 -11.35 34.54
N ASP A 219 -9.62 -11.92 33.41
CA ASP A 219 -9.07 -13.15 32.87
C ASP A 219 -8.06 -12.89 31.74
N HIS A 220 -7.12 -13.83 31.55
CA HIS A 220 -6.14 -13.85 30.47
C HIS A 220 -5.47 -12.49 30.16
N GLN A 221 -4.53 -12.07 31.03
CA GLN A 221 -3.78 -10.81 30.81
C GLN A 221 -3.02 -10.79 29.47
N ASP A 222 -2.66 -11.96 28.95
CA ASP A 222 -1.95 -12.11 27.67
C ASP A 222 -2.89 -12.17 26.46
N THR A 223 -4.22 -12.10 26.67
CA THR A 223 -5.22 -12.18 25.61
C THR A 223 -6.05 -10.91 25.60
N PHE A 224 -5.69 -10.01 24.69
CA PHE A 224 -6.36 -8.74 24.46
C PHE A 224 -6.27 -8.34 22.98
N MET A 225 -7.03 -7.31 22.62
CA MET A 225 -7.07 -6.77 21.26
C MET A 225 -5.68 -6.36 20.76
N PHE A 226 -5.35 -6.68 19.51
CA PHE A 226 -4.06 -6.40 18.86
C PHE A 226 -2.81 -6.99 19.53
N HIS A 227 -2.92 -7.89 20.51
CA HIS A 227 -1.75 -8.36 21.29
C HIS A 227 -0.59 -8.92 20.45
N TYR A 228 -0.85 -9.45 19.25
CA TYR A 228 0.20 -9.98 18.38
C TYR A 228 1.01 -8.93 17.61
N CYS A 229 0.49 -7.70 17.48
CA CYS A 229 1.10 -6.62 16.68
C CYS A 229 1.25 -5.29 17.44
N CYS A 230 1.04 -5.29 18.76
CA CYS A 230 0.97 -4.05 19.53
C CYS A 230 2.33 -3.48 19.97
N ASP A 231 3.46 -4.15 19.74
CA ASP A 231 4.76 -3.78 20.34
C ASP A 231 5.22 -2.33 20.05
N ALA A 232 4.89 -1.79 18.88
CA ALA A 232 5.30 -0.46 18.42
C ALA A 232 4.12 0.49 18.15
N LEU A 233 2.89 0.13 18.57
CA LEU A 233 1.71 0.94 18.26
C LEU A 233 1.78 2.31 18.94
N GLU A 234 1.48 3.34 18.16
CA GLU A 234 1.42 4.74 18.56
C GLU A 234 -0.01 5.29 18.43
N ARG A 235 -0.77 4.83 17.43
CA ARG A 235 -2.11 5.34 17.09
C ARG A 235 -3.07 4.20 16.73
N VAL A 236 -4.25 4.19 17.33
CA VAL A 236 -5.29 3.21 17.02
C VAL A 236 -6.67 3.89 16.92
N SER A 237 -7.42 3.59 15.86
CA SER A 237 -8.83 4.00 15.69
C SER A 237 -9.68 2.78 15.38
N ILE A 238 -10.73 2.56 16.18
CA ILE A 238 -11.70 1.45 16.05
C ILE A 238 -13.13 1.93 16.33
N ARG A 239 -13.49 3.09 15.81
CA ARG A 239 -14.82 3.68 16.03
C ARG A 239 -15.89 2.87 15.33
N ASN A 240 -17.07 2.73 15.95
CA ASN A 240 -18.21 1.95 15.49
C ASN A 240 -17.81 0.51 15.12
N MET A 241 -16.93 -0.07 15.93
CA MET A 241 -16.53 -1.47 15.79
C MET A 241 -17.68 -2.40 16.15
N ARG A 242 -17.80 -3.53 15.44
CA ARG A 242 -18.83 -4.56 15.67
C ARG A 242 -18.19 -5.94 15.81
N PHE A 243 -18.79 -6.81 16.61
CA PHE A 243 -18.36 -8.21 16.72
C PHE A 243 -19.24 -9.13 15.90
N MET A 244 -18.59 -10.06 15.20
CA MET A 244 -19.23 -11.18 14.53
C MET A 244 -18.91 -12.46 15.31
N SER A 245 -19.93 -13.04 15.97
CA SER A 245 -19.77 -14.31 16.68
C SER A 245 -19.85 -15.48 15.68
N TYR A 246 -18.96 -16.46 15.83
CA TYR A 246 -18.92 -17.68 15.01
C TYR A 246 -19.90 -18.77 15.46
N LEU A 247 -20.73 -18.51 16.47
CA LEU A 247 -21.68 -19.49 16.98
C LEU A 247 -22.77 -19.73 15.92
N GLY A 248 -22.51 -20.71 15.04
CA GLY A 248 -23.24 -21.05 13.82
C GLY A 248 -24.69 -21.51 14.01
N PHE A 249 -25.51 -20.64 14.59
CA PHE A 249 -26.95 -20.73 14.58
C PHE A 249 -27.48 -19.50 13.82
N ASP A 250 -28.46 -19.72 12.94
CA ASP A 250 -28.90 -18.85 11.84
C ASP A 250 -29.31 -17.40 12.17
N ASP A 251 -29.14 -16.93 13.40
CA ASP A 251 -29.33 -15.53 13.77
C ASP A 251 -27.96 -14.89 14.06
N GLU A 252 -27.44 -14.12 13.09
CA GLU A 252 -26.30 -13.22 13.28
C GLU A 252 -26.61 -12.19 14.37
N GLN A 253 -26.48 -12.57 15.64
CA GLN A 253 -26.57 -11.64 16.74
C GLN A 253 -25.32 -10.77 16.71
N GLN A 254 -25.50 -9.56 16.19
CA GLN A 254 -24.52 -8.49 16.32
C GLN A 254 -24.49 -8.08 17.79
N PHE A 255 -23.43 -8.47 18.49
CA PHE A 255 -23.20 -7.99 19.84
C PHE A 255 -22.67 -6.56 19.77
N ALA A 256 -23.31 -5.66 20.52
CA ALA A 256 -22.78 -4.33 20.73
C ALA A 256 -21.35 -4.44 21.30
N PHE A 257 -20.44 -3.63 20.78
CA PHE A 257 -19.06 -3.59 21.23
C PHE A 257 -18.96 -3.43 22.75
N SER A 258 -18.31 -4.39 23.42
CA SER A 258 -18.08 -4.30 24.86
C SER A 258 -16.98 -3.28 25.14
N GLN A 259 -17.34 -2.22 25.88
CA GLN A 259 -16.41 -1.21 26.41
C GLN A 259 -15.19 -1.86 27.08
N ASN A 260 -15.39 -3.02 27.72
CA ASN A 260 -14.34 -3.76 28.42
C ASN A 260 -13.18 -4.14 27.50
N VAL A 261 -13.43 -4.46 26.24
CA VAL A 261 -12.36 -4.79 25.28
C VAL A 261 -11.44 -3.60 25.07
N SER A 262 -12.00 -2.40 24.88
CA SER A 262 -11.21 -1.16 24.73
C SER A 262 -10.44 -0.84 26.02
N ILE A 263 -11.09 -0.97 27.18
CA ILE A 263 -10.46 -0.76 28.49
C ILE A 263 -9.28 -1.72 28.69
N LYS A 264 -9.49 -3.02 28.42
CA LYS A 264 -8.47 -4.06 28.54
C LYS A 264 -7.29 -3.79 27.62
N PHE A 265 -7.57 -3.40 26.37
CA PHE A 265 -6.52 -3.01 25.43
C PHE A 265 -5.71 -1.84 25.95
N ILE A 266 -6.33 -0.72 26.35
CA ILE A 266 -5.61 0.48 26.79
C ILE A 266 -4.74 0.20 28.03
N ARG A 267 -5.23 -0.62 28.97
CA ARG A 267 -4.46 -1.02 30.15
C ARG A 267 -3.20 -1.81 29.78
N ASN A 268 -3.28 -2.70 28.78
CA ASN A 268 -2.18 -3.57 28.36
C ASN A 268 -1.36 -3.02 27.16
N ALA A 269 -1.83 -1.96 26.51
CA ALA A 269 -1.18 -1.36 25.35
C ALA A 269 0.25 -0.91 25.67
N PRO A 270 1.16 -0.90 24.68
CA PRO A 270 2.54 -0.47 24.89
C PRO A 270 2.60 0.97 25.40
N GLN A 271 3.72 1.34 26.03
CA GLN A 271 3.97 2.73 26.44
C GLN A 271 4.15 3.68 25.24
N THR A 272 4.36 3.15 24.04
CA THR A 272 4.43 3.94 22.81
C THR A 272 3.06 4.43 22.34
N LEU A 273 1.95 3.85 22.82
CA LEU A 273 0.61 4.27 22.43
C LEU A 273 0.36 5.67 22.97
N ARG A 274 0.08 6.62 22.08
CA ARG A 274 -0.15 8.03 22.42
C ARG A 274 -1.55 8.50 22.07
N TRP A 275 -2.22 7.80 21.16
CA TRP A 275 -3.49 8.21 20.61
C TRP A 275 -4.41 7.01 20.42
N PHE A 276 -5.60 7.07 21.00
CA PHE A 276 -6.59 6.01 20.89
C PHE A 276 -7.99 6.59 20.68
N ARG A 277 -8.68 6.12 19.64
CA ARG A 277 -10.04 6.53 19.30
C ARG A 277 -10.99 5.34 19.22
N SER A 278 -12.10 5.41 19.94
CA SER A 278 -13.16 4.39 19.93
C SER A 278 -14.49 4.97 20.41
N ASP A 279 -15.52 4.15 20.58
CA ASP A 279 -16.79 4.60 21.18
C ASP A 279 -16.81 4.48 22.71
N LEU A 280 -15.70 4.81 23.39
CA LEU A 280 -15.66 4.78 24.84
C LEU A 280 -16.65 5.80 25.44
N THR A 281 -17.31 5.42 26.55
CA THR A 281 -18.10 6.38 27.32
C THR A 281 -17.19 7.42 27.96
N GLN A 282 -17.74 8.62 28.23
CA GLN A 282 -16.99 9.68 28.90
C GLN A 282 -16.43 9.24 30.26
N GLU A 283 -17.23 8.50 31.05
CA GLU A 283 -16.81 7.94 32.34
C GLU A 283 -15.60 7.01 32.19
N ASN A 284 -15.64 6.10 31.21
CA ASN A 284 -14.51 5.19 30.95
C ASN A 284 -13.26 5.95 30.48
N MET A 285 -13.42 6.98 29.63
CA MET A 285 -12.29 7.83 29.23
C MET A 285 -11.69 8.59 30.42
N GLU A 286 -12.51 9.12 31.33
CA GLU A 286 -12.04 9.81 32.53
C GLU A 286 -11.25 8.86 33.44
N MET A 287 -11.78 7.66 33.68
CA MET A 287 -11.09 6.62 34.43
C MET A 287 -9.75 6.24 33.77
N LEU A 288 -9.72 5.99 32.47
CA LEU A 288 -8.52 5.60 31.75
C LEU A 288 -7.48 6.73 31.66
N ARG A 289 -7.89 8.00 31.63
CA ARG A 289 -6.96 9.15 31.72
C ARG A 289 -6.24 9.20 33.06
N MET A 290 -6.88 8.75 34.15
CA MET A 290 -6.22 8.64 35.45
C MET A 290 -5.20 7.48 35.49
N GLU A 291 -5.51 6.36 34.84
CA GLU A 291 -4.62 5.19 34.79
C GLU A 291 -3.46 5.33 33.79
N ARG A 292 -3.71 5.96 32.64
CA ARG A 292 -2.79 6.08 31.50
C ARG A 292 -2.78 7.53 30.96
N PRO A 293 -2.30 8.51 31.73
CA PRO A 293 -2.37 9.94 31.36
C PRO A 293 -1.56 10.33 30.10
N GLY A 294 -0.66 9.46 29.63
CA GLY A 294 0.11 9.67 28.40
C GLY A 294 -0.64 9.40 27.09
N ILE A 295 -1.90 8.93 27.16
CA ILE A 295 -2.70 8.58 26.00
C ILE A 295 -3.81 9.60 25.78
N GLU A 296 -3.87 10.18 24.59
CA GLU A 296 -5.00 10.98 24.13
C GLU A 296 -6.17 10.05 23.75
N LEU A 297 -7.25 10.11 24.53
CA LEU A 297 -8.48 9.33 24.32
C LEU A 297 -9.56 10.20 23.65
N LEU A 298 -10.10 9.72 22.52
CA LEU A 298 -11.10 10.40 21.70
C LEU A 298 -12.29 9.49 21.32
N ASN A 299 -13.40 10.13 20.95
CA ASN A 299 -14.61 9.50 20.38
C ASN A 299 -14.76 9.69 18.86
#